data_AF-A0D1A6-F1
#
_entry.id   AF-A0D1A6-F1
#
_cell.length_a   1.000
_cell.length_b   1.000
_cell.length_c   1.000
_cell.angle_alpha   90.00
_cell.angle_beta   90.00
_cell.angle_gamma   90.00
#
_symmetry.space_group_name_H-M   'P 1'
#
loop_
_entity.id
_entity.type
_entity.pdbx_description
1 polymer ?
#
loop_
_entity_poly.entity_id
_entity_poly.type
_entity_poly.pdbx_seq_one_letter_code
_entity_poly.pdbx_strand_id
1 'polypeptide(L)'
;MMTLTERNLSLMSYAMKFGINKKQNFYTQYVGASDQLILAYNHRLLDKAYFMSELEYSNQTGESRAILGYRQKFAISEVIVTLNSNMKFSSALTLQGFAYQLKLCAIADYHKDSYKFGYGIAMGQV
;
A
#
# COMPACT_ATOMS: atom_id res chain seq x y z
N MET A 1 10.64 16.99 -43.64
CA MET A 1 11.77 17.00 -42.69
C MET A 1 11.19 17.32 -41.33
N MET A 2 10.70 16.31 -40.60
CA MET A 2 10.09 16.48 -39.27
C MET A 2 11.19 16.29 -38.24
N THR A 3 11.44 17.33 -37.45
CA THR A 3 12.44 17.38 -36.38
C THR A 3 12.15 16.31 -35.34
N LEU A 4 13.06 15.33 -35.22
CA LEU A 4 13.19 14.45 -34.07
C LEU A 4 13.61 15.30 -32.87
N THR A 5 12.65 15.79 -32.10
CA THR A 5 12.93 16.44 -30.82
C THR A 5 13.45 15.40 -29.83
N GLU A 6 14.60 15.70 -29.23
CA GLU A 6 15.38 14.81 -28.38
C GLU A 6 14.56 14.20 -27.24
N ARG A 7 14.49 12.87 -27.22
CA ARG A 7 13.88 12.09 -26.13
C ARG A 7 14.94 11.83 -25.05
N ASN A 8 15.43 12.89 -24.42
CA ASN A 8 16.20 12.84 -23.18
C ASN A 8 15.37 13.45 -22.05
N LEU A 9 14.27 12.78 -21.69
CA LEU A 9 13.61 13.03 -20.42
C LEU A 9 14.47 12.40 -19.32
N SER A 10 15.46 13.15 -18.83
CA SER A 10 16.13 12.82 -17.58
C SER A 10 15.08 12.97 -16.46
N LEU A 11 14.57 11.84 -15.99
CA LEU A 11 13.56 11.80 -14.94
C LEU A 11 14.28 11.61 -13.61
N MET A 12 14.28 12.64 -12.77
CA MET A 12 14.84 12.56 -11.43
C MET A 12 13.75 12.21 -10.43
N SER A 13 13.98 11.18 -9.64
CA SER A 13 13.13 10.79 -8.53
C SER A 13 13.93 10.88 -7.24
N TYR A 14 13.30 11.37 -6.19
CA TYR A 14 13.92 11.53 -4.88
C TYR A 14 13.19 10.65 -3.89
N ALA A 15 13.91 9.97 -3.00
CA ALA A 15 13.31 9.19 -1.93
C ALA A 15 14.11 9.43 -0.64
N MET A 16 13.38 9.63 0.45
CA MET A 16 13.96 9.85 1.77
C MET A 16 13.17 9.06 2.80
N LYS A 17 13.91 8.51 3.77
CA LYS A 17 13.37 7.84 4.94
C LYS A 17 13.89 8.53 6.18
N PHE A 18 13.00 8.90 7.08
CA PHE A 18 13.32 9.49 8.36
C PHE A 18 12.76 8.62 9.49
N GLY A 19 13.62 8.04 10.30
CA GLY A 19 13.21 7.25 11.46
C GLY A 19 13.21 8.12 12.71
N ILE A 20 12.04 8.39 13.28
CA ILE A 20 11.94 9.12 14.56
C ILE A 20 12.43 8.20 15.69
N ASN A 21 12.00 6.94 15.66
CA ASN A 21 12.31 5.92 16.65
C ASN A 21 12.34 4.53 15.98
N LYS A 22 12.75 3.47 16.69
CA LYS A 22 12.68 2.09 16.19
C LYS A 22 11.25 1.64 15.80
N LYS A 23 10.23 2.35 16.30
CA LYS A 23 8.80 2.08 16.02
C LYS A 23 8.19 3.00 14.97
N GLN A 24 8.85 4.07 14.56
CA GLN A 24 8.25 5.13 13.74
C GLN A 24 9.16 5.47 12.57
N ASN A 25 8.65 5.32 11.35
CA ASN A 25 9.34 5.69 10.14
C ASN A 25 8.43 6.57 9.29
N PHE A 26 9.00 7.67 8.81
CA PHE A 26 8.43 8.51 7.79
C PHE A 26 9.18 8.27 6.48
N TYR A 27 8.45 8.28 5.38
CA TYR A 27 8.93 8.09 4.04
C TYR A 27 8.38 9.22 3.18
N THR A 28 9.23 9.80 2.36
CA THR A 28 8.81 10.75 1.35
C THR A 28 9.47 10.37 0.04
N GLN A 29 8.71 10.41 -1.03
CA GLN A 29 9.19 10.08 -2.36
C GLN A 29 8.55 11.03 -3.36
N TYR A 30 9.38 11.59 -4.24
CA TYR A 30 8.93 12.28 -5.43
C TYR A 30 9.32 11.46 -6.65
N VAL A 31 8.35 11.09 -7.46
CA VAL A 31 8.54 10.29 -8.68
C VAL A 31 8.43 11.22 -9.87
N GLY A 32 9.56 11.65 -10.43
CA GLY A 32 9.57 12.62 -11.55
C GLY A 32 8.94 12.07 -12.84
N ALA A 33 8.88 10.74 -13.01
CA ALA A 33 8.25 10.10 -14.16
C ALA A 33 6.73 10.28 -14.19
N SER A 34 6.08 10.19 -13.03
CA SER A 34 4.64 10.36 -12.87
C SER A 34 4.26 11.72 -12.30
N ASP A 35 5.25 12.55 -11.95
CA ASP A 35 5.07 13.83 -11.25
C ASP A 35 4.17 13.66 -10.01
N GLN A 36 4.54 12.68 -9.18
CA GLN A 36 3.82 12.29 -7.99
C GLN A 36 4.65 12.47 -6.73
N LEU A 37 4.04 13.03 -5.69
CA LEU A 37 4.57 13.09 -4.34
C LEU A 37 3.87 12.04 -3.47
N ILE A 38 4.65 11.17 -2.84
CA ILE A 38 4.18 10.11 -1.95
C ILE A 38 4.78 10.36 -0.57
N LEU A 39 3.93 10.51 0.43
CA LEU A 39 4.30 10.59 1.83
C LEU A 39 3.74 9.37 2.53
N ALA A 40 4.56 8.62 3.26
CA ALA A 40 4.08 7.49 4.04
C ALA A 40 4.62 7.52 5.47
N TYR A 41 3.78 7.14 6.41
CA TYR A 41 4.10 7.02 7.82
C TYR A 41 3.82 5.59 8.27
N ASN A 42 4.78 4.98 8.94
CA ASN A 42 4.68 3.64 9.50
C ASN A 42 4.94 3.69 11.00
N HIS A 43 3.97 3.20 11.77
CA HIS A 43 4.04 3.10 13.21
C HIS A 43 3.83 1.65 13.67
N ARG A 44 4.85 1.09 14.32
CA ARG A 44 4.74 -0.20 15.02
C ARG A 44 4.12 0.03 16.40
N LEU A 45 2.85 -0.31 16.52
CA LEU A 45 2.07 -0.18 17.76
C LEU A 45 2.55 -1.18 18.82
N LEU A 46 2.59 -2.46 18.44
CA LEU A 46 2.92 -3.61 19.29
C LEU A 46 3.88 -4.54 18.55
N ASP A 47 4.28 -5.63 19.21
CA ASP A 47 4.96 -6.70 18.47
C ASP A 47 4.01 -7.25 17.39
N LYS A 48 4.49 -7.28 16.14
CA LYS A 48 3.74 -7.73 14.96
C LYS A 48 2.48 -6.91 14.60
N ALA A 49 2.28 -5.73 15.18
CA ALA A 49 1.20 -4.79 14.85
C ALA A 49 1.75 -3.52 14.20
N TYR A 50 1.26 -3.19 13.01
CA TYR A 50 1.71 -2.05 12.23
C TYR A 50 0.52 -1.22 11.78
N PHE A 51 0.60 0.08 12.02
CA PHE A 51 -0.25 1.08 11.43
C PHE A 51 0.53 1.81 10.34
N MET A 52 -0.10 1.99 9.19
CA MET A 52 0.49 2.68 8.04
C MET A 52 -0.49 3.74 7.56
N SER A 53 0.04 4.88 7.18
CA SER A 53 -0.70 5.92 6.48
C SER A 53 0.12 6.34 5.28
N GLU A 54 -0.53 6.52 4.14
CA GLU A 54 0.08 6.98 2.91
C GLU A 54 -0.79 8.10 2.33
N LEU A 55 -0.14 9.14 1.85
CA LEU A 55 -0.73 10.24 1.11
C LEU A 55 0.01 10.35 -0.22
N GLU A 56 -0.71 10.16 -1.30
CA GLU A 56 -0.23 10.30 -2.67
C GLU A 56 -0.87 11.53 -3.28
N TYR A 57 -0.07 12.38 -3.89
CA TYR A 57 -0.51 13.55 -4.64
C TYR A 57 0.07 13.49 -6.05
N SER A 58 -0.79 13.68 -7.05
CA SER A 58 -0.41 13.69 -8.46
C SER A 58 -0.57 15.10 -9.00
N ASN A 59 0.54 15.74 -9.41
CA ASN A 59 0.49 17.05 -10.05
C ASN A 59 -0.20 16.99 -11.41
N GLN A 60 -0.08 15.87 -12.13
CA GLN A 60 -0.67 15.72 -13.48
C GLN A 60 -2.20 15.76 -13.47
N THR A 61 -2.82 15.17 -12.44
CA THR A 61 -4.27 15.09 -12.30
C THR A 61 -4.84 16.08 -11.28
N GLY A 62 -3.99 16.64 -10.42
CA GLY A 62 -4.40 17.45 -9.27
C GLY A 62 -5.09 16.64 -8.17
N GLU A 63 -5.09 15.31 -8.25
CA GLU A 63 -5.78 14.44 -7.32
C GLU A 63 -4.89 14.07 -6.13
N SER A 64 -5.51 13.97 -4.95
CA SER A 64 -4.89 13.46 -3.73
C SER A 64 -5.57 12.18 -3.29
N ARG A 65 -4.79 11.17 -2.92
CA ARG A 65 -5.28 9.90 -2.40
C ARG A 65 -4.65 9.63 -1.05
N ALA A 66 -5.50 9.42 -0.04
CA ALA A 66 -5.05 8.98 1.28
C ALA A 66 -5.38 7.50 1.48
N ILE A 67 -4.46 6.77 2.08
CA ILE A 67 -4.61 5.35 2.40
C ILE A 67 -4.22 5.15 3.86
N LEU A 68 -5.07 4.48 4.61
CA LEU A 68 -4.80 4.06 5.97
C LEU A 68 -4.78 2.54 6.00
N GLY A 69 -3.70 1.96 6.49
CA GLY A 69 -3.48 0.53 6.59
C GLY A 69 -3.26 0.11 8.04
N TYR A 70 -3.80 -1.04 8.38
CA TYR A 70 -3.51 -1.73 9.63
C TYR A 70 -3.16 -3.18 9.34
N ARG A 71 -2.07 -3.66 9.94
CA ARG A 71 -1.60 -5.03 9.83
C ARG A 71 -1.35 -5.59 11.21
N GLN A 72 -1.94 -6.74 11.49
CA GLN A 72 -1.67 -7.51 12.70
C GLN A 72 -1.30 -8.93 12.31
N LYS A 73 -0.12 -9.39 12.73
CA LYS A 73 0.28 -10.79 12.59
C LYS A 73 0.20 -11.51 13.94
N PHE A 74 -0.41 -12.68 13.91
CA PHE A 74 -0.52 -13.64 15.01
C PHE A 74 0.38 -14.85 14.73
N ALA A 75 0.32 -15.89 15.56
CA ALA A 75 1.15 -17.08 15.40
C ALA A 75 0.81 -17.86 14.11
N ILE A 76 -0.49 -18.02 13.82
CA ILE A 76 -1.01 -18.81 12.71
C ILE A 76 -1.87 -17.99 11.74
N SER A 77 -1.96 -16.68 11.95
CA SER A 77 -2.82 -15.83 11.14
C SER A 77 -2.26 -14.43 10.95
N GLU A 78 -2.73 -13.75 9.92
CA GLU A 78 -2.40 -12.36 9.64
C GLU A 78 -3.63 -11.65 9.10
N VAL A 79 -3.90 -10.48 9.65
CA VAL A 79 -4.99 -9.61 9.23
C VAL A 79 -4.39 -8.33 8.69
N ILE A 80 -4.81 -7.95 7.49
CA ILE A 80 -4.49 -6.68 6.86
C ILE A 80 -5.80 -5.99 6.53
N VAL A 81 -5.95 -4.74 6.93
CA VAL A 81 -7.10 -3.90 6.61
C VAL A 81 -6.59 -2.60 6.04
N THR A 82 -7.20 -2.15 4.96
CA THR A 82 -6.85 -0.89 4.31
C THR A 82 -8.11 -0.12 3.96
N LEU A 83 -8.10 1.17 4.28
CA LEU A 83 -9.11 2.15 3.90
C LEU A 83 -8.48 3.17 2.98
N ASN A 84 -9.14 3.49 1.89
CA ASN A 84 -8.73 4.50 0.93
C ASN A 84 -9.72 5.67 0.95
N SER A 85 -9.24 6.90 0.72
CA SER A 85 -10.04 8.12 0.61
C SER A 85 -11.15 8.02 -0.44
N ASN A 86 -11.01 7.15 -1.44
CA ASN A 86 -12.04 6.90 -2.46
C ASN A 86 -13.16 5.98 -1.97
N MET A 87 -13.42 5.95 -0.66
CA MET A 87 -14.40 5.06 -0.01
C MET A 87 -14.21 3.59 -0.39
N LYS A 88 -12.96 3.16 -0.56
CA LYS A 88 -12.62 1.77 -0.85
C LYS A 88 -12.05 1.13 0.40
N PHE A 89 -12.72 0.10 0.88
CA PHE A 89 -12.30 -0.71 2.00
C PHE A 89 -11.78 -2.05 1.47
N SER A 90 -10.65 -2.52 1.99
CA SER A 90 -10.15 -3.85 1.70
C SER A 90 -9.69 -4.53 2.97
N SER A 91 -9.99 -5.81 3.09
CA SER A 91 -9.49 -6.67 4.17
C SER A 91 -8.90 -7.94 3.57
N ALA A 92 -7.83 -8.42 4.19
CA ALA A 92 -7.22 -9.69 3.88
C ALA A 92 -6.95 -10.45 5.18
N LEU A 93 -7.40 -11.70 5.24
CA LEU A 93 -7.13 -12.64 6.31
C LEU A 93 -6.30 -13.78 5.73
N THR A 94 -5.11 -13.98 6.28
CA THR A 94 -4.27 -15.13 5.98
C THR A 94 -4.29 -16.07 7.17
N LEU A 95 -4.50 -17.37 6.92
CA LEU A 95 -4.37 -18.44 7.90
C LEU A 95 -3.25 -19.37 7.44
N GLN A 96 -2.31 -19.67 8.32
CA GLN A 96 -1.20 -20.58 8.09
C GLN A 96 -1.40 -21.85 8.91
N GLY A 97 -1.50 -22.97 8.21
CA GLY A 97 -1.38 -24.30 8.78
C GLY A 97 0.00 -24.89 8.54
N PHE A 98 0.21 -26.14 8.98
CA PHE A 98 1.49 -26.83 8.87
C PHE A 98 1.98 -27.03 7.42
N ALA A 99 1.07 -27.31 6.49
CA ALA A 99 1.39 -27.58 5.09
C ALA A 99 0.49 -26.81 4.11
N TYR A 100 -0.23 -25.80 4.61
CA TYR A 100 -1.16 -25.02 3.80
C TYR A 100 -1.21 -23.57 4.26
N GLN A 101 -1.55 -22.68 3.34
CA GLN A 101 -1.88 -21.29 3.62
C GLN A 101 -3.18 -20.92 2.91
N LEU A 102 -4.16 -20.44 3.69
CA LEU A 102 -5.41 -19.89 3.18
C LEU A 102 -5.31 -18.36 3.19
N LYS A 103 -5.73 -17.72 2.11
CA LYS A 103 -5.85 -16.27 2.01
C LYS A 103 -7.29 -15.94 1.61
N LEU A 104 -7.96 -15.12 2.39
CA LEU A 104 -9.29 -14.60 2.13
C LEU A 104 -9.15 -13.10 1.96
N CYS A 105 -9.68 -12.56 0.86
CA CYS A 105 -9.65 -11.13 0.56
C CYS A 105 -11.06 -10.64 0.28
N ALA A 106 -11.43 -9.51 0.87
CA ALA A 106 -12.67 -8.82 0.61
C ALA A 106 -12.37 -7.35 0.28
N ILE A 107 -12.99 -6.84 -0.78
CA ILE A 107 -12.86 -5.45 -1.22
C ILE A 107 -14.26 -4.89 -1.42
N ALA A 108 -14.58 -3.81 -0.73
CA ALA A 108 -15.79 -3.02 -0.91
C ALA A 108 -15.41 -1.66 -1.51
N ASP A 109 -15.99 -1.32 -2.65
CA ASP A 109 -15.90 -0.01 -3.29
C ASP A 109 -17.27 0.64 -3.21
N TYR A 110 -17.45 1.54 -2.23
CA TYR A 110 -18.74 2.18 -1.98
C TYR A 110 -19.11 3.24 -3.02
N HIS A 111 -18.14 3.76 -3.78
CA HIS A 111 -18.41 4.71 -4.86
C HIS A 111 -19.05 3.99 -6.07
N LYS A 112 -18.69 2.73 -6.31
CA LYS A 112 -19.22 1.91 -7.41
C LYS A 112 -20.26 0.89 -6.96
N ASP A 113 -20.59 0.88 -5.66
CA ASP A 113 -21.38 -0.15 -4.99
C ASP A 113 -20.96 -1.58 -5.38
N SER A 114 -19.63 -1.82 -5.39
CA SER A 114 -19.04 -3.07 -5.87
C SER A 114 -18.35 -3.82 -4.74
N TYR A 115 -18.71 -5.08 -4.58
CA TYR A 115 -18.14 -5.97 -3.58
C TYR A 115 -17.44 -7.15 -4.28
N LYS A 116 -16.16 -7.33 -3.98
CA LYS A 116 -15.33 -8.40 -4.53
C LYS A 116 -14.80 -9.25 -3.40
N PHE A 117 -15.03 -10.55 -3.50
CA PHE A 117 -14.51 -11.55 -2.58
C PHE A 117 -13.60 -12.51 -3.35
N GLY A 118 -12.48 -12.86 -2.76
CA GLY A 118 -11.52 -13.78 -3.32
C GLY A 118 -10.95 -14.68 -2.24
N TYR A 119 -10.63 -15.91 -2.62
CA TYR A 119 -9.89 -16.82 -1.77
C TYR A 119 -8.74 -17.44 -2.56
N GLY A 120 -7.67 -17.76 -1.86
CA GLY A 120 -6.50 -18.44 -2.39
C GLY A 120 -6.04 -19.50 -1.41
N ILE A 121 -5.67 -20.66 -1.95
CA ILE A 121 -5.10 -21.76 -1.18
C ILE A 121 -3.72 -22.03 -1.76
N ALA A 122 -2.70 -22.01 -0.90
CA ALA A 122 -1.38 -22.49 -1.24
C ALA A 122 -1.11 -23.78 -0.45
N MET A 123 -0.60 -24.80 -1.12
CA MET A 123 -0.21 -26.09 -0.54
C MET A 123 1.30 -26.21 -0.67
N GLY A 124 1.98 -26.54 0.42
CA GLY A 124 3.44 -26.62 0.46
C GLY A 124 3.97 -26.42 1.87
N GLN A 125 5.23 -26.79 2.07
CA GLN A 125 5.92 -26.52 3.33
C GLN A 125 6.10 -25.00 3.45
N VAL A 126 5.50 -24.41 4.50
CA VAL A 126 5.55 -22.96 4.78
C VAL A 126 6.81 -22.60 5.55
#